data_AF-A0A8H5FMR1-F1
#
_entry.id   AF-A0A8H5FMR1-F1
#
_cell.length_a   1.000
_cell.length_b   1.000
_cell.length_c   1.000
_cell.angle_alpha   90.00
_cell.angle_beta   90.00
_cell.angle_gamma   90.00
#
_symmetry.space_group_name_H-M   'P 1'
#
loop_
_entity.id
_entity.type
_entity.pdbx_description
1 polymer ?
#
loop_
_entity_poly.entity_id
_entity_poly.type
_entity_poly.pdbx_seq_one_letter_code
_entity_poly.pdbx_strand_id
1 'polypeptide(L)'
;MGLDPSQLNEFWRFFRISRMEHCSGNVGAWEIGQTLEGGGDGSGVNATDLELNPDRNMLMAVVRWVEEGVVPERLLHQQNPSDTPRPLLAHNA
;
A
#
# COMPACT_ATOMS: atom_id res chain seq x y z
N MET A 1 14.67 -8.63 18.11
CA MET A 1 15.93 -8.14 17.50
C MET A 1 16.73 -7.22 18.42
N GLY A 2 16.18 -6.71 19.55
CA GLY A 2 16.92 -5.81 20.45
C GLY A 2 17.19 -4.43 19.85
N LEU A 3 16.45 -4.06 18.80
CA LEU A 3 16.57 -2.82 18.05
C LEU A 3 15.43 -1.88 18.43
N ASP A 4 15.70 -0.58 18.46
CA ASP A 4 14.65 0.43 18.60
C ASP A 4 13.90 0.66 17.27
N PRO A 5 12.72 1.31 17.28
CA PRO A 5 11.93 1.52 16.08
C PRO A 5 12.67 2.24 14.94
N SER A 6 13.57 3.18 15.26
CA SER A 6 14.32 3.91 14.23
C SER A 6 15.32 3.01 13.49
N GLN A 7 15.97 2.09 14.21
CA GLN A 7 16.85 1.09 13.63
C GLN A 7 16.09 0.04 12.82
N LEU A 8 14.90 -0.37 13.29
CA LEU A 8 14.05 -1.29 12.54
C LEU A 8 13.58 -0.69 11.22
N ASN A 9 13.24 0.60 11.22
CA ASN A 9 12.74 1.33 10.05
C ASN A 9 13.71 1.38 8.86
N GLU A 10 14.98 0.98 9.04
CA GLU A 10 15.99 0.84 7.99
C GLU A 10 15.74 -0.38 7.08
N PHE A 11 15.06 -1.42 7.57
CA PHE A 11 14.82 -2.66 6.80
C PHE A 11 13.45 -3.31 7.05
N TRP A 12 12.70 -2.87 8.05
CA TRP A 12 11.39 -3.39 8.42
C TRP A 12 10.44 -2.25 8.79
N ARG A 13 9.26 -2.24 8.14
CA ARG A 13 8.19 -1.28 8.41
C ARG A 13 6.87 -2.00 8.53
N PHE A 14 6.02 -1.51 9.42
CA PHE A 14 4.71 -2.09 9.67
C PHE A 14 3.62 -1.05 9.40
N PHE A 15 2.78 -1.33 8.40
CA PHE A 15 1.66 -0.48 8.03
C PHE A 15 0.36 -1.08 8.56
N ARG A 16 -0.34 -0.33 9.41
CA ARG A 16 -1.69 -0.71 9.83
C ARG A 16 -2.69 -0.17 8.82
N ILE A 17 -3.44 -1.08 8.20
CA ILE A 17 -4.48 -0.73 7.23
C ILE A 17 -5.82 -0.63 7.95
N SER A 18 -6.38 0.57 7.99
CA SER A 18 -7.63 0.82 8.71
C SER A 18 -8.79 0.12 8.00
N ARG A 19 -9.54 -0.68 8.77
CA ARG A 19 -10.77 -1.35 8.32
C ARG A 19 -10.56 -2.25 7.09
N MET A 20 -9.43 -2.94 7.03
CA MET A 20 -9.19 -4.06 6.11
C MET A 20 -9.55 -5.37 6.81
N GLU A 21 -10.22 -6.27 6.09
CA GLU A 21 -10.46 -7.65 6.53
C GLU A 21 -9.22 -8.54 6.33
N HIS A 22 -9.39 -9.86 6.33
CA HIS A 22 -8.29 -10.77 6.04
C HIS A 22 -7.89 -10.62 4.56
N CYS A 23 -6.75 -9.98 4.32
CA CYS A 23 -6.11 -9.76 3.02
C CYS A 23 -6.79 -8.75 2.07
N SER A 24 -8.12 -8.70 1.97
CA SER A 24 -8.85 -7.75 1.12
C SER A 24 -10.24 -7.42 1.68
N GLY A 25 -10.93 -6.46 1.05
CA GLY A 25 -12.32 -6.12 1.31
C GLY A 25 -12.58 -5.24 2.54
N ASN A 26 -13.88 -5.10 2.83
CA ASN A 26 -14.48 -4.16 3.79
C ASN A 26 -14.49 -2.70 3.29
N VAL A 27 -15.03 -1.78 4.10
CA VAL A 27 -15.28 -0.37 3.73
C VAL A 27 -14.09 0.56 4.00
N GLY A 28 -12.92 -0.02 4.26
CA GLY A 28 -11.65 0.64 4.54
C GLY A 28 -10.77 0.86 3.30
N ALA A 29 -9.58 1.40 3.53
CA ALA A 29 -8.57 1.69 2.50
C ALA A 29 -7.69 0.47 2.23
N TRP A 30 -8.30 -0.65 1.84
CA TRP A 30 -7.62 -1.94 1.71
C TRP A 30 -6.94 -2.15 0.36
N GLU A 31 -7.31 -1.39 -0.67
CA GLU A 31 -6.79 -1.53 -2.04
C GLU A 31 -5.39 -0.93 -2.15
N ILE A 32 -4.37 -1.64 -1.68
CA ILE A 32 -2.98 -1.13 -1.58
C ILE A 32 -2.02 -1.89 -2.50
N GLY A 33 -2.49 -2.56 -3.55
CA GLY A 33 -1.67 -3.33 -4.47
C GLY A 33 -1.06 -4.62 -3.89
N GLN A 34 -1.68 -5.18 -2.84
CA GLN A 34 -1.27 -6.45 -2.22
C GLN A 34 -1.79 -7.69 -2.98
N THR A 35 -2.83 -7.52 -3.79
CA THR A 35 -3.40 -8.53 -4.70
C THR A 35 -3.78 -7.85 -6.01
N LEU A 36 -4.18 -8.63 -7.02
CA LEU A 36 -4.78 -8.08 -8.25
C LEU A 36 -6.03 -7.25 -7.95
N GLU A 37 -6.87 -7.73 -7.03
CA GLU A 37 -8.09 -7.02 -6.59
C GLU A 37 -7.76 -5.70 -5.89
N GLY A 38 -6.73 -5.70 -5.02
CA GLY A 38 -6.27 -4.49 -4.34
C GLY A 38 -5.44 -3.56 -5.23
N GLY A 39 -5.14 -3.98 -6.46
CA GLY A 39 -4.32 -3.25 -7.42
C GLY A 39 -5.08 -2.16 -8.18
N GLY A 40 -6.42 -2.12 -8.12
CA GLY A 40 -7.23 -1.16 -8.88
C GLY A 40 -8.48 -1.80 -9.46
N ASP A 41 -8.66 -1.76 -10.78
CA ASP A 41 -9.90 -2.19 -11.45
C ASP A 41 -10.22 -3.71 -11.32
N GLY A 42 -9.32 -4.47 -10.68
CA GLY A 42 -9.46 -5.90 -10.43
C GLY A 42 -9.49 -6.76 -11.70
N SER A 43 -9.31 -6.17 -12.88
CA SER A 43 -9.38 -6.86 -14.17
C SER A 43 -8.13 -7.69 -14.44
N GLY A 44 -6.99 -7.29 -13.87
CA GLY A 44 -5.70 -7.95 -14.06
C GLY A 44 -5.16 -7.85 -15.50
N VAL A 45 -5.75 -6.98 -16.35
CA VAL A 45 -5.38 -6.83 -17.75
C VAL A 45 -4.71 -5.47 -17.94
N ASN A 46 -3.38 -5.46 -18.06
CA ASN A 46 -2.52 -4.27 -18.18
C ASN A 46 -2.70 -3.24 -17.06
N ALA A 47 -1.87 -3.37 -16.02
CA ALA A 47 -1.83 -2.39 -14.94
C ALA A 47 -1.53 -0.98 -15.50
N THR A 48 -2.35 0.00 -15.10
CA THR A 48 -2.16 1.40 -15.47
C THR A 48 -1.04 2.04 -14.64
N ASP A 49 -0.53 3.20 -15.09
CA ASP A 49 0.48 3.97 -14.32
C ASP A 49 -0.01 4.32 -12.91
N LEU A 50 -1.33 4.48 -12.72
CA LEU A 50 -1.91 4.74 -11.40
C LEU A 50 -1.88 3.50 -10.50
N GLU A 51 -2.11 2.32 -11.09
CA GLU A 51 -2.09 1.02 -10.41
C GLU A 51 -0.66 0.60 -10.03
N LEU A 52 0.33 1.03 -10.80
CA LEU A 52 1.76 0.82 -10.55
C LEU A 52 2.44 1.94 -9.76
N ASN A 53 1.70 2.95 -9.29
CA ASN A 53 2.29 4.03 -8.51
C ASN A 53 2.82 3.49 -7.16
N PRO A 54 4.12 3.66 -6.84
CA PRO A 54 4.73 3.14 -5.61
C PRO A 54 4.19 3.77 -4.31
N ASP A 55 3.50 4.90 -4.36
CA ASP A 55 2.83 5.46 -3.18
C ASP A 55 1.46 4.81 -2.94
N ARG A 56 0.91 4.06 -3.92
CA ARG A 56 -0.42 3.43 -3.91
C ARG A 56 -0.38 1.89 -4.02
N ASN A 57 0.77 1.33 -4.33
CA ASN A 57 0.96 -0.09 -4.57
C ASN A 57 2.13 -0.59 -3.72
N MET A 58 1.84 -1.43 -2.73
CA MET A 58 2.80 -1.96 -1.77
C MET A 58 3.92 -2.76 -2.44
N LEU A 59 3.61 -3.53 -3.49
CA LEU A 59 4.64 -4.24 -4.24
C LEU A 59 5.62 -3.25 -4.88
N MET A 60 5.09 -2.21 -5.55
CA MET A 60 5.92 -1.18 -6.17
C MET A 60 6.65 -0.31 -5.15
N ALA A 61 6.08 -0.09 -3.97
CA ALA A 61 6.75 0.58 -2.85
C ALA A 61 7.99 -0.19 -2.39
N VAL A 62 7.89 -1.53 -2.30
CA VAL A 62 9.01 -2.41 -1.95
C VAL A 62 10.06 -2.41 -3.06
N VAL A 63 9.66 -2.49 -4.33
CA VAL A 63 10.59 -2.40 -5.47
C VAL A 63 11.37 -1.08 -5.41
N ARG A 64 10.67 0.06 -5.27
CA ARG A 64 11.31 1.38 -5.15
C ARG A 64 12.25 1.48 -3.95
N TRP A 65 11.88 0.90 -2.82
CA TRP A 65 12.75 0.88 -1.65
C TRP A 65 14.03 0.07 -1.90
N VAL A 66 13.91 -1.12 -2.48
CA VAL A 66 15.06 -2.00 -2.73
C VAL A 66 15.97 -1.46 -3.83
N GLU A 67 15.41 -0.95 -4.93
CA GLU A 67 16.17 -0.55 -6.11
C GLU A 67 16.69 0.89 -6.03
N GLU A 68 15.93 1.80 -5.42
CA GLU A 68 16.25 3.23 -5.40
C GLU A 68 16.59 3.76 -4.00
N GLY A 69 16.42 2.95 -2.94
CA GLY A 69 16.62 3.38 -1.57
C GLY A 69 15.55 4.35 -1.05
N VAL A 70 14.44 4.53 -1.78
CA VAL A 70 13.37 5.46 -1.39
C VAL A 70 12.40 4.77 -0.46
N VAL A 71 12.52 5.10 0.82
CA VAL A 71 11.77 4.46 1.91
C VAL A 71 10.30 4.91 1.92
N PRO A 72 9.32 3.99 1.99
CA PRO A 72 7.91 4.37 2.10
C PRO A 72 7.57 4.88 3.51
N GLU A 73 7.05 6.09 3.59
CA GLU A 73 6.52 6.66 4.85
C GLU A 73 5.05 6.30 5.09
N ARG A 74 4.29 6.16 4.00
CA ARG A 74 2.84 5.95 4.00
C ARG A 74 2.46 5.10 2.78
N LEU A 75 1.34 4.40 2.87
CA LEU A 75 0.68 3.77 1.72
C LEU A 75 -0.70 4.39 1.54
N LEU A 76 -0.95 4.84 0.32
CA LEU A 76 -2.25 5.31 -0.13
C LEU A 76 -3.01 4.12 -0.71
N HIS A 77 -4.34 4.13 -0.62
CA HIS A 77 -5.14 3.17 -1.37
C HIS A 77 -5.34 3.64 -2.82
N GLN A 78 -5.56 2.67 -3.71
CA GLN A 78 -6.12 2.88 -5.04
C GLN A 78 -7.50 3.50 -4.84
N GLN A 79 -7.74 4.68 -5.43
CA GLN A 79 -9.08 5.26 -5.40
C GLN A 79 -9.79 4.79 -6.66
N ASN A 80 -10.72 3.85 -6.53
CA ASN A 80 -11.62 3.54 -7.64
C ASN A 80 -12.49 4.79 -7.92
N PRO A 81 -12.59 5.28 -9.18
CA PRO A 81 -13.44 6.41 -9.53
C PRO A 81 -14.91 6.24 -9.14
N SER A 82 -15.40 5.00 -9.02
CA SER A 82 -16.77 4.71 -8.55
C SER A 82 -16.93 4.79 -7.02
N ASP A 83 -15.83 4.90 -6.27
CA ASP A 83 -15.87 4.96 -4.81
C ASP A 83 -16.01 6.40 -4.30
N THR A 84 -16.93 6.58 -3.34
CA THR A 84 -17.02 7.83 -2.56
C THR A 84 -15.65 8.16 -1.94
N PRO A 85 -15.21 9.44 -1.92
CA PRO A 85 -13.92 9.81 -1.35
C PRO A 85 -13.82 9.37 0.12
N ARG A 86 -12.93 8.41 0.42
CA ARG A 86 -12.70 7.92 1.78
C ARG A 86 -11.32 8.39 2.23
N PRO A 87 -11.22 9.28 3.22
CA PRO A 87 -9.92 9.74 3.71
C PRO A 87 -9.37 8.70 4.68
N LEU A 88 -8.65 7.68 4.23
CA LEU A 88 -7.95 6.78 5.13
C LEU A 88 -6.58 6.36 4.56
N LEU A 89 -5.53 6.78 5.27
CA LEU A 89 -4.13 6.55 4.98
C LEU A 89 -3.61 5.38 5.83
N ALA A 90 -2.73 4.55 5.28
CA ALA A 90 -1.92 3.65 6.09
C ALA A 90 -0.62 4.35 6.49
N HIS A 91 -0.37 4.41 7.79
CA HIS A 91 0.84 5.00 8.37
C HIS A 91 1.76 3.91 8.90
N ASN A 92 3.07 4.13 8.80
CA ASN A 92 4.04 3.33 9.53
C ASN A 92 3.75 3.47 11.04
N ALA A 93 3.62 2.33 11.72
CA ALA A 93 3.24 2.26 13.13
C ALA A 93 4.42 2.31 14.10
#